data_AF-A0A917CM76-F1
#
_entry.id   AF-A0A917CM76-F1
#
_cell.length_a   1.000
_cell.length_b   1.000
_cell.length_c   1.000
_cell.angle_alpha   90.00
_cell.angle_beta   90.00
_cell.angle_gamma   90.00
#
_symmetry.space_group_name_H-M   'P 1'
#
loop_
_entity.id
_entity.type
_entity.pdbx_description
1 polymer ?
#
loop_
_entity_poly.entity_id
_entity_poly.type
_entity_poly.pdbx_seq_one_letter_code
_entity_poly.pdbx_strand_id
1 'polypeptide(L)'
;MSATIVWIVVVVLELAAIVGLGVVLVVTRRRLHTARRALAQKSGRRRRSGLAPLAVRTAFRTADSVVRKGLGATVRNSVEDLAGWARVERPDLARMSADGDVVIVFSDIEGSTALNEELGDRGWVKLLERHNRLVYKCVADHGGHVVKNQGDGYMIAFTDATRAVLCGVQVQTALREDSERWDRIRVRMGMHVGSSVRRGDDLFGLNVAMAARVAGQAAGGEILVSEPVRDALGATSRIELGKPREVELKGLRGRYELYPVELPELQLAAGKG
;
A
#
# COMPACT_ATOMS: atom_id res chain seq x y z
N MET A 1 -40.83 -27.26 -47.37
CA MET A 1 -41.11 -26.67 -46.05
C MET A 1 -41.93 -25.41 -46.28
N SER A 2 -43.17 -25.34 -45.79
CA SER A 2 -44.04 -24.20 -46.08
C SER A 2 -43.54 -22.94 -45.36
N ALA A 3 -43.64 -21.78 -46.01
CA ALA A 3 -43.19 -20.48 -45.47
C ALA A 3 -43.81 -20.16 -44.10
N THR A 4 -44.97 -20.74 -43.79
CA THR A 4 -45.64 -20.69 -42.49
C THR A 4 -44.83 -21.29 -41.35
N ILE A 5 -44.12 -22.41 -41.58
CA ILE A 5 -43.33 -23.07 -40.53
C ILE A 5 -42.10 -22.21 -40.16
N VAL A 6 -41.47 -21.59 -41.15
CA VAL A 6 -40.31 -20.70 -40.93
C VAL A 6 -40.72 -19.48 -40.11
N TRP A 7 -41.86 -18.88 -40.43
CA TRP A 7 -42.40 -17.73 -39.67
C TRP A 7 -42.71 -18.08 -38.22
N ILE A 8 -43.29 -19.26 -37.95
CA ILE A 8 -43.58 -19.70 -36.58
C ILE A 8 -42.29 -19.87 -35.78
N VAL A 9 -41.24 -20.46 -36.37
CA VAL A 9 -39.94 -20.64 -35.68
C VAL A 9 -39.29 -19.30 -35.35
N VAL A 10 -39.32 -18.32 -36.26
CA VAL A 10 -38.75 -16.99 -36.03
C VAL A 10 -39.48 -16.27 -34.88
N VAL A 11 -40.82 -16.31 -34.88
CA VAL A 11 -41.63 -15.68 -33.82
C VAL A 11 -41.38 -16.31 -32.44
N VAL A 12 -41.20 -17.63 -32.39
CA VAL A 12 -40.89 -18.35 -31.13
C VAL A 12 -39.50 -17.96 -30.60
N LEU A 13 -38.50 -17.81 -31.47
CA LEU A 13 -37.15 -17.40 -31.07
C LEU A 13 -37.11 -15.95 -30.55
N GLU A 14 -37.80 -15.03 -31.23
CA GLU A 14 -37.94 -13.63 -30.80
C GLU A 14 -38.62 -13.54 -29.41
N LEU A 15 -39.71 -14.27 -29.21
CA LEU A 15 -40.39 -14.32 -27.91
C LEU A 15 -39.50 -14.87 -26.80
N ALA A 16 -38.73 -15.92 -27.08
CA ALA A 16 -37.78 -16.49 -26.11
C ALA A 16 -36.68 -15.49 -25.72
N ALA A 17 -36.16 -14.72 -26.69
CA ALA A 17 -35.17 -13.68 -26.45
C ALA A 17 -35.71 -12.53 -25.59
N ILE A 18 -36.95 -12.08 -25.86
CA ILE A 18 -37.62 -11.02 -25.10
C ILE A 18 -37.84 -11.45 -23.64
N VAL A 19 -38.31 -12.69 -23.43
CA VAL A 19 -38.50 -13.24 -22.07
C VAL A 19 -37.17 -13.35 -21.33
N GLY A 20 -36.11 -13.84 -21.99
CA GLY A 20 -34.77 -13.92 -21.41
C GLY A 20 -34.22 -12.56 -20.98
N LEU A 21 -34.33 -11.55 -21.85
CA LEU A 21 -33.90 -10.18 -21.56
C LEU A 21 -34.71 -9.56 -20.41
N GLY A 22 -36.03 -9.82 -20.37
CA GLY A 22 -36.91 -9.40 -19.29
C GLY A 22 -36.51 -9.99 -17.93
N VAL A 23 -36.18 -11.29 -17.89
CA VAL A 23 -35.70 -11.95 -16.67
C VAL A 23 -34.37 -11.36 -16.19
N VAL A 24 -33.42 -11.14 -17.09
CA VAL A 24 -32.12 -10.51 -16.76
C VAL A 24 -32.33 -9.09 -16.21
N LEU A 25 -33.20 -8.30 -16.82
CA LEU A 25 -33.55 -6.95 -16.35
C LEU A 25 -34.21 -6.97 -14.97
N VAL A 26 -35.11 -7.91 -14.72
CA VAL A 26 -35.77 -8.04 -13.40
C VAL A 26 -34.77 -8.48 -12.33
N VAL A 27 -33.88 -9.43 -12.62
CA VAL A 27 -32.87 -9.91 -11.67
C VAL A 27 -31.84 -8.82 -11.35
N THR A 28 -31.36 -8.09 -12.37
CA THR A 28 -30.42 -6.98 -12.18
C THR A 28 -31.04 -5.82 -11.40
N ARG A 29 -32.30 -5.46 -11.70
CA ARG A 29 -33.03 -4.44 -10.93
C ARG A 29 -33.29 -4.86 -9.48
N ARG A 30 -33.62 -6.13 -9.23
CA ARG A 30 -33.81 -6.66 -7.87
C ARG A 30 -32.51 -6.62 -7.05
N ARG A 31 -31.36 -6.96 -7.66
CA ARG A 31 -30.03 -6.86 -7.02
C ARG A 31 -29.63 -5.42 -6.71
N LEU A 32 -30.01 -4.46 -7.56
CA LEU A 32 -29.73 -3.05 -7.32
C LEU A 32 -30.60 -2.47 -6.19
N HIS A 33 -31.85 -2.91 -6.07
CA HIS A 33 -32.76 -2.49 -4.99
C HIS A 33 -32.34 -3.02 -3.62
N THR A 34 -31.86 -4.27 -3.52
CA THR A 34 -31.34 -4.81 -2.25
C THR A 34 -30.04 -4.11 -1.83
N ALA A 35 -29.15 -3.81 -2.78
CA ALA A 35 -27.93 -3.04 -2.51
C ALA A 35 -28.21 -1.60 -2.04
N ARG A 36 -29.20 -0.92 -2.63
CA ARG A 36 -29.61 0.43 -2.21
C ARG A 36 -30.27 0.45 -0.82
N ARG A 37 -31.08 -0.56 -0.47
CA ARG A 37 -31.65 -0.68 0.88
C ARG A 37 -30.59 -0.96 1.95
N ALA A 38 -29.57 -1.76 1.63
CA ALA A 38 -28.43 -2.00 2.52
C ALA A 38 -27.59 -0.72 2.78
N LEU A 39 -27.50 0.18 1.79
CA LEU A 39 -26.82 1.47 1.95
C LEU A 39 -27.68 2.51 2.71
N ALA A 40 -29.01 2.52 2.50
CA ALA A 40 -29.92 3.42 3.20
C ALA A 40 -30.01 3.13 4.71
N GLN A 41 -29.94 1.85 5.11
CA GLN A 41 -30.01 1.44 6.52
C GLN A 41 -28.75 1.83 7.33
N LYS A 42 -27.62 2.10 6.65
CA LYS A 42 -26.35 2.50 7.29
C LYS A 42 -26.22 4.02 7.50
N SER A 43 -27.06 4.84 6.86
CA SER A 43 -26.98 6.30 6.92
C SER A 43 -27.83 6.92 8.05
N GLY A 44 -28.74 6.15 8.68
CA GLY A 44 -29.72 6.67 9.64
C GLY A 44 -29.30 6.77 11.11
N ARG A 45 -28.04 6.50 11.49
CA ARG A 45 -27.68 6.44 12.92
C ARG A 45 -26.29 7.00 13.24
N ARG A 46 -26.18 8.34 13.28
CA ARG A 46 -25.63 9.13 14.41
C ARG A 46 -25.34 10.57 13.98
N ARG A 47 -26.23 11.47 14.38
CA ARG A 47 -25.93 12.88 14.69
C ARG A 47 -26.16 13.04 16.19
N ARG A 48 -25.09 13.09 16.99
CA ARG A 48 -25.03 13.84 18.26
C ARG A 48 -23.60 13.82 18.84
N SER A 49 -23.26 14.99 19.37
CA SER A 49 -22.05 15.47 20.00
C SER A 49 -21.50 14.61 21.14
N GLY A 50 -20.18 14.63 21.32
CA GLY A 50 -19.52 14.22 22.55
C GLY A 50 -18.02 13.99 22.33
N LEU A 51 -17.19 14.85 22.91
CA LEU A 51 -15.74 14.73 22.98
C LEU A 51 -15.31 13.48 23.80
N ALA A 52 -14.08 13.01 23.52
CA ALA A 52 -13.23 12.08 24.30
C ALA A 52 -13.24 10.58 23.87
N PRO A 53 -12.17 9.78 24.18
CA PRO A 53 -11.22 9.28 23.17
C PRO A 53 -11.05 7.75 23.20
N LEU A 54 -11.03 7.09 22.04
CA LEU A 54 -10.84 5.62 21.93
C LEU A 54 -10.16 5.32 20.59
N ALA A 55 -8.88 4.94 20.52
CA ALA A 55 -8.33 3.64 20.90
C ALA A 55 -9.23 2.47 20.45
N VAL A 56 -8.69 1.67 19.53
CA VAL A 56 -9.22 0.36 19.09
C VAL A 56 -10.44 0.39 18.17
N ARG A 57 -10.14 0.47 16.87
CA ARG A 57 -10.84 -0.16 15.74
C ARG A 57 -9.98 0.17 14.52
N THR A 58 -9.30 -0.74 13.82
CA THR A 58 -9.90 -1.88 13.14
C THR A 58 -8.77 -2.80 12.64
N ALA A 59 -8.33 -3.73 13.48
CA ALA A 59 -7.99 -5.06 12.97
C ALA A 59 -9.29 -5.65 12.39
N PHE A 60 -9.19 -6.42 11.30
CA PHE A 60 -10.27 -6.93 10.43
C PHE A 60 -10.66 -6.09 9.21
N ARG A 61 -9.74 -6.00 8.24
CA ARG A 61 -10.07 -5.99 6.80
C ARG A 61 -9.11 -6.86 5.96
N THR A 62 -8.67 -7.99 6.49
CA THR A 62 -7.81 -8.97 5.80
C THR A 62 -8.60 -10.24 5.46
N ALA A 63 -9.68 -10.09 4.69
CA ALA A 63 -10.49 -11.25 4.28
C ALA A 63 -11.04 -11.17 2.85
N ASP A 64 -10.61 -10.21 2.02
CA ASP A 64 -11.13 -10.08 0.65
C ASP A 64 -10.07 -10.30 -0.45
N SER A 65 -8.79 -10.50 -0.12
CA SER A 65 -7.74 -10.69 -1.15
C SER A 65 -7.38 -12.15 -1.46
N VAL A 66 -8.01 -13.15 -0.83
CA VAL A 66 -7.61 -14.57 -0.98
C VAL A 66 -8.61 -15.41 -1.77
N VAL A 67 -9.82 -14.92 -2.10
CA VAL A 67 -10.88 -15.80 -2.65
C VAL A 67 -11.24 -15.53 -4.12
N ARG A 68 -10.60 -14.60 -4.83
CA ARG A 68 -11.03 -14.28 -6.22
C ARG A 68 -9.99 -14.07 -7.30
N LYS A 69 -8.70 -14.22 -7.03
CA LYS A 69 -7.68 -14.21 -8.09
C LYS A 69 -6.95 -15.54 -8.08
N GLY A 70 -7.37 -16.41 -8.98
CA GLY A 70 -6.66 -17.64 -9.29
C GLY A 70 -5.21 -17.36 -9.69
N LEU A 71 -4.36 -18.32 -9.36
CA LEU A 71 -2.96 -18.39 -9.76
C LEU A 71 -2.81 -18.14 -11.26
N GLY A 72 -1.75 -17.39 -11.63
CA GLY A 72 -1.32 -17.24 -13.02
C GLY A 72 -1.68 -15.91 -13.67
N ALA A 73 -1.20 -14.79 -13.12
CA ALA A 73 -1.12 -13.53 -13.86
C ALA A 73 -0.04 -12.62 -13.25
N THR A 74 1.16 -12.66 -13.83
CA THR A 74 2.24 -11.66 -13.75
C THR A 74 2.41 -10.96 -12.39
N VAL A 75 3.34 -11.46 -11.57
CA VAL A 75 3.71 -10.89 -10.26
C VAL A 75 4.20 -9.44 -10.46
N ARG A 76 3.33 -8.46 -10.22
CA ARG A 76 3.74 -7.08 -10.00
C ARG A 76 4.19 -6.95 -8.55
N ASN A 77 5.29 -6.25 -8.31
CA ASN A 77 5.78 -5.97 -6.96
C ASN A 77 4.69 -5.24 -6.16
N SER A 78 4.53 -5.58 -4.87
CA SER A 78 3.51 -4.99 -3.98
C SER A 78 3.57 -3.46 -3.96
N VAL A 79 4.76 -2.86 -4.05
CA VAL A 79 4.96 -1.41 -4.17
C VAL A 79 4.38 -0.82 -5.46
N GLU A 80 4.53 -1.49 -6.61
CA GLU A 80 3.98 -0.99 -7.88
C GLU A 80 2.45 -1.03 -7.92
N ASP A 81 1.86 -2.08 -7.34
CA ASP A 81 0.41 -2.20 -7.22
C ASP A 81 -0.18 -1.13 -6.29
N LEU A 82 0.51 -0.83 -5.19
CA LEU A 82 0.12 0.25 -4.29
C LEU A 82 0.24 1.63 -4.96
N ALA A 83 1.31 1.89 -5.70
CA ALA A 83 1.48 3.13 -6.44
C ALA A 83 0.40 3.31 -7.53
N GLY A 84 0.07 2.23 -8.25
CA GLY A 84 -1.01 2.21 -9.23
C GLY A 84 -2.37 2.50 -8.60
N TRP A 85 -2.66 1.91 -7.44
CA TRP A 85 -3.88 2.21 -6.68
C TRP A 85 -3.92 3.67 -6.22
N ALA A 86 -2.84 4.19 -5.65
CA ALA A 86 -2.81 5.55 -5.09
C ALA A 86 -3.02 6.62 -6.17
N ARG A 87 -2.56 6.37 -7.40
CA ARG A 87 -2.83 7.22 -8.56
C ARG A 87 -4.32 7.32 -8.90
N VAL A 88 -5.06 6.22 -8.71
CA VAL A 88 -6.50 6.13 -9.01
C VAL A 88 -7.34 6.65 -7.85
N GLU A 89 -7.10 6.15 -6.64
CA GLU A 89 -7.92 6.45 -5.47
C GLU A 89 -7.67 7.84 -4.89
N ARG A 90 -6.44 8.35 -5.02
CA ARG A 90 -6.01 9.67 -4.51
C ARG A 90 -6.39 9.88 -3.04
N PRO A 91 -5.76 9.12 -2.11
CA PRO A 91 -6.05 9.25 -0.68
C PRO A 91 -5.85 10.69 -0.20
N ASP A 92 -6.72 11.15 0.70
CA ASP A 92 -6.72 12.52 1.23
C ASP A 92 -5.57 12.73 2.23
N LEU A 93 -4.34 12.80 1.71
CA LEU A 93 -3.13 13.10 2.51
C LEU A 93 -2.98 14.60 2.76
N ALA A 94 -3.70 15.44 2.03
CA ALA A 94 -3.66 16.90 2.17
C ALA A 94 -4.10 17.38 3.56
N ARG A 95 -4.88 16.58 4.29
CA ARG A 95 -5.26 16.88 5.68
C ARG A 95 -4.19 16.57 6.70
N MET A 96 -3.11 15.88 6.32
CA MET A 96 -2.06 15.50 7.26
C MET A 96 -1.13 16.66 7.57
N SER A 97 -0.85 17.54 6.61
CA SER A 97 0.10 18.65 6.76
C SER A 97 -0.57 19.99 6.48
N ALA A 98 -0.33 20.98 7.34
CA ALA A 98 -0.87 22.33 7.20
C ALA A 98 -0.26 23.08 6.00
N ASP A 99 1.02 22.85 5.74
CA ASP A 99 1.77 23.45 4.62
C ASP A 99 1.62 22.63 3.33
N GLY A 100 1.03 21.44 3.45
CA GLY A 100 0.65 20.59 2.34
C GLY A 100 1.74 19.65 1.84
N ASP A 101 2.96 19.69 2.36
CA ASP A 101 3.99 18.68 2.04
C ASP A 101 3.79 17.40 2.84
N VAL A 102 4.00 16.26 2.19
CA VAL A 102 3.89 14.93 2.80
C VAL A 102 5.07 14.07 2.41
N VAL A 103 5.59 13.31 3.37
CA VAL A 103 6.62 12.30 3.15
C VAL A 103 5.92 10.97 2.88
N ILE A 104 6.16 10.41 1.71
CA ILE A 104 5.61 9.14 1.26
C ILE A 104 6.70 8.09 1.40
N VAL A 105 6.40 7.01 2.12
CA VAL A 105 7.27 5.85 2.29
C VAL A 105 6.61 4.65 1.63
N PHE A 106 7.39 3.97 0.80
CA PHE A 106 7.06 2.63 0.31
C PHE A 106 8.00 1.60 0.92
N SER A 107 7.46 0.44 1.26
CA SER A 107 8.25 -0.71 1.68
C SER A 107 7.63 -2.01 1.20
N ASP A 108 8.44 -3.04 1.00
CA ASP A 108 8.04 -4.43 0.76
C ASP A 108 9.19 -5.39 1.11
N ILE A 109 8.90 -6.69 1.16
CA ILE A 109 9.89 -7.72 1.47
C ILE A 109 10.58 -8.13 0.17
N GLU A 110 11.91 -8.07 0.15
CA GLU A 110 12.72 -8.56 -0.96
C GLU A 110 12.54 -10.07 -1.11
N GLY A 111 12.24 -10.53 -2.33
CA GLY A 111 12.09 -11.95 -2.62
C GLY A 111 10.84 -12.60 -1.98
N SER A 112 9.83 -11.80 -1.60
CA SER A 112 8.64 -12.29 -0.88
C SER A 112 7.89 -13.44 -1.56
N THR A 113 7.85 -13.46 -2.89
CA THR A 113 7.21 -14.57 -3.64
C THR A 113 7.95 -15.88 -3.46
N ALA A 114 9.28 -15.89 -3.60
CA ALA A 114 10.09 -17.08 -3.41
C ALA A 114 10.04 -17.58 -1.96
N LEU A 115 10.08 -16.64 -1.01
CA LEU A 115 9.97 -16.99 0.41
C LEU A 115 8.58 -17.55 0.78
N ASN A 116 7.50 -17.05 0.16
CA ASN A 116 6.17 -17.62 0.33
C ASN A 116 6.11 -19.07 -0.19
N GLU A 117 6.71 -19.36 -1.34
CA GLU A 117 6.80 -20.72 -1.87
C GLU A 117 7.57 -21.67 -0.94
N GLU A 118 8.65 -21.19 -0.33
CA GLU A 118 9.47 -21.95 0.62
C GLU A 118 8.74 -22.24 1.95
N LEU A 119 8.13 -21.21 2.56
CA LEU A 119 7.45 -21.32 3.85
C LEU A 119 6.06 -21.98 3.74
N GLY A 120 5.47 -21.96 2.55
CA GLY A 120 4.08 -22.27 2.28
C GLY A 120 3.09 -21.26 2.90
N ASP A 121 1.85 -21.28 2.43
CA ASP A 121 0.82 -20.28 2.78
C ASP A 121 0.65 -20.06 4.29
N ARG A 122 0.68 -21.13 5.10
CA ARG A 122 0.51 -21.03 6.55
C ARG A 122 1.72 -20.38 7.25
N GLY A 123 2.93 -20.68 6.79
CA GLY A 123 4.15 -20.07 7.32
C GLY A 123 4.21 -18.60 6.95
N TRP A 124 3.94 -18.30 5.69
CA TRP A 124 3.89 -16.94 5.15
C TRP A 124 2.86 -16.05 5.86
N VAL A 125 1.64 -16.54 6.08
CA VAL A 125 0.61 -15.76 6.81
C VAL A 125 1.06 -15.43 8.23
N LYS A 126 1.67 -16.39 8.96
CA LYS A 126 2.19 -16.14 10.31
C LYS A 126 3.33 -15.13 10.31
N LEU A 127 4.23 -15.20 9.33
CA LEU A 127 5.31 -14.24 9.17
C LEU A 127 4.76 -12.84 8.89
N LEU A 128 3.85 -12.71 7.92
CA LEU A 128 3.20 -11.44 7.59
C LEU A 128 2.45 -10.85 8.79
N GLU A 129 1.74 -11.66 9.58
CA GLU A 129 1.07 -11.16 10.78
C GLU A 129 2.06 -10.55 11.80
N ARG A 130 3.22 -11.20 12.01
CA ARG A 130 4.28 -10.66 12.88
C ARG A 130 4.85 -9.38 12.30
N HIS A 131 5.18 -9.39 11.01
CA HIS A 131 5.79 -8.28 10.29
C HIS A 131 4.85 -7.06 10.31
N ASN A 132 3.56 -7.29 10.06
CA ASN A 132 2.56 -6.23 10.08
C ASN A 132 2.45 -5.58 11.45
N ARG A 133 2.45 -6.36 12.54
CA ARG A 133 2.45 -5.81 13.90
C ARG A 133 3.66 -4.93 14.18
N LEU A 134 4.85 -5.33 13.70
CA LEU A 134 6.06 -4.51 13.83
C LEU A 134 5.91 -3.19 13.08
N VAL A 135 5.55 -3.22 11.80
CA VAL A 135 5.41 -2.01 10.97
C VAL A 135 4.35 -1.07 11.55
N TYR A 136 3.16 -1.57 11.88
CA TYR A 136 2.11 -0.74 12.49
C TYR A 136 2.55 -0.08 13.79
N LYS A 137 3.28 -0.81 14.64
CA LYS A 137 3.82 -0.26 15.88
C LYS A 137 4.82 0.86 15.60
N CYS A 138 5.82 0.62 14.75
CA CYS A 138 6.84 1.61 14.42
C CYS A 138 6.23 2.87 13.80
N VAL A 139 5.28 2.71 12.87
CA VAL A 139 4.58 3.82 12.24
C VAL A 139 3.80 4.64 13.28
N ALA A 140 3.07 4.00 14.19
CA ALA A 140 2.33 4.68 15.24
C ALA A 140 3.25 5.44 16.21
N ASP A 141 4.34 4.82 16.65
CA ASP A 141 5.33 5.43 17.56
C ASP A 141 5.95 6.70 16.93
N HIS A 142 6.11 6.70 15.60
CA HIS A 142 6.65 7.82 14.82
C HIS A 142 5.57 8.75 14.26
N GLY A 143 4.30 8.62 14.67
CA GLY A 143 3.22 9.52 14.26
C GLY A 143 2.88 9.49 12.77
N GLY A 144 3.22 8.40 12.08
CA GLY A 144 2.87 8.18 10.69
C GLY A 144 1.47 7.58 10.52
N HIS A 145 1.06 7.48 9.26
CA HIS A 145 -0.21 6.89 8.87
C HIS A 145 -0.01 5.85 7.78
N VAL A 146 -0.41 4.59 8.04
CA VAL A 146 -0.46 3.57 6.98
C VAL A 146 -1.64 3.89 6.07
N VAL A 147 -1.34 4.41 4.89
CA VAL A 147 -2.34 4.76 3.86
C VAL A 147 -2.97 3.50 3.29
N LYS A 148 -2.12 2.51 2.98
CA LYS A 148 -2.54 1.21 2.49
C LYS A 148 -1.46 0.16 2.74
N ASN A 149 -1.90 -1.07 2.97
CA ASN A 149 -1.08 -2.28 2.96
C ASN A 149 -1.63 -3.24 1.89
N GLN A 150 -0.73 -3.96 1.23
CA GLN A 150 -1.04 -5.02 0.27
C GLN A 150 -0.03 -6.15 0.45
N GLY A 151 -0.41 -7.20 1.18
CA GLY A 151 0.49 -8.31 1.50
C GLY A 151 1.65 -7.84 2.38
N ASP A 152 2.86 -7.96 1.87
CA ASP A 152 4.12 -7.46 2.45
C ASP A 152 4.39 -5.98 2.16
N GLY A 153 3.67 -5.40 1.19
CA GLY A 153 3.88 -4.02 0.75
C GLY A 153 3.12 -2.99 1.59
N TYR A 154 3.74 -1.84 1.82
CA TYR A 154 3.15 -0.69 2.50
C TYR A 154 3.32 0.61 1.72
N MET A 155 2.29 1.45 1.81
CA MET A 155 2.33 2.88 1.52
C MET A 155 2.02 3.62 2.83
N ILE A 156 2.96 4.42 3.29
CA ILE A 156 2.90 5.11 4.58
C ILE A 156 3.13 6.59 4.33
N ALA A 157 2.45 7.44 5.09
CA ALA A 157 2.58 8.88 5.03
C ALA A 157 3.05 9.45 6.37
N PHE A 158 3.95 10.43 6.33
CA PHE A 158 4.39 11.21 7.48
C PHE A 158 4.35 12.70 7.13
N THR A 159 4.22 13.54 8.16
CA THR A 159 4.31 15.00 8.01
C THR A 159 5.73 15.54 8.19
N ASP A 160 6.66 14.68 8.62
CA ASP A 160 8.04 15.03 8.94
C ASP A 160 9.01 13.97 8.41
N ALA A 161 10.06 14.42 7.72
CA ALA A 161 11.06 13.56 7.08
C ALA A 161 11.90 12.80 8.10
N THR A 162 12.28 13.46 9.21
CA THR A 162 13.07 12.85 10.28
C THR A 162 12.31 11.68 10.90
N ARG A 163 11.02 11.85 11.20
CA ARG A 163 10.16 10.79 11.75
C ARG A 163 9.97 9.62 10.78
N ALA A 164 9.83 9.89 9.48
CA ALA A 164 9.75 8.85 8.47
C ALA A 164 11.03 7.99 8.43
N VAL A 165 12.20 8.65 8.42
CA VAL A 165 13.50 7.95 8.41
C VAL A 165 13.71 7.16 9.71
N LEU A 166 13.46 7.76 10.88
CA LEU A 166 13.59 7.07 12.17
C LEU A 166 12.66 5.86 12.28
N CYS A 167 11.44 5.95 11.73
CA CYS A 167 10.54 4.80 11.63
C CYS A 167 11.18 3.67 10.80
N GLY A 168 11.74 4.00 9.63
CA GLY A 168 12.43 3.03 8.79
C GLY A 168 13.63 2.39 9.51
N VAL A 169 14.46 3.20 10.16
CA VAL A 169 15.62 2.74 10.95
C VAL A 169 15.17 1.78 12.05
N GLN A 170 14.08 2.09 12.76
CA GLN A 170 13.56 1.21 13.81
C GLN A 170 13.08 -0.13 13.25
N VAL A 171 12.37 -0.13 12.11
CA VAL A 171 11.94 -1.37 11.45
C VAL A 171 13.16 -2.20 11.03
N GLN A 172 14.14 -1.61 10.33
CA GLN A 172 15.33 -2.34 9.89
C GLN A 172 16.13 -2.88 11.08
N THR A 173 16.27 -2.09 12.15
CA THR A 173 16.98 -2.51 13.37
C THR A 173 16.29 -3.71 14.01
N ALA A 174 14.96 -3.65 14.21
CA ALA A 174 14.21 -4.75 14.80
C ALA A 174 14.24 -6.05 13.96
N LEU A 175 14.33 -5.93 12.64
CA LEU A 175 14.50 -7.09 11.74
C LEU A 175 15.91 -7.67 11.82
N ARG A 176 16.93 -6.82 11.98
CA ARG A 176 18.34 -7.22 12.09
C ARG A 176 18.69 -7.83 13.44
N GLU A 177 18.13 -7.32 14.54
CA GLU A 177 18.41 -7.76 15.91
C GLU A 177 18.06 -9.24 16.17
N ASP A 178 17.00 -9.74 15.50
CA ASP A 178 16.51 -11.11 15.68
C ASP A 178 16.14 -11.73 14.32
N SER A 179 17.11 -11.77 13.42
CA SER A 179 16.89 -12.15 12.02
C SER A 179 16.28 -13.55 11.87
N GLU A 180 16.61 -14.50 12.75
CA GLU A 180 16.04 -15.85 12.75
C GLU A 180 14.53 -15.85 13.06
N ARG A 181 14.09 -15.07 14.04
CA ARG A 181 12.65 -14.92 14.35
C ARG A 181 11.84 -14.37 13.17
N TRP A 182 12.51 -13.60 12.33
CA TRP A 182 11.94 -12.97 11.15
C TRP A 182 12.14 -13.77 9.87
N ASP A 183 12.50 -15.06 9.95
CA ASP A 183 12.74 -15.91 8.78
C ASP A 183 13.76 -15.26 7.81
N ARG A 184 14.68 -14.47 8.37
CA ARG A 184 15.71 -13.70 7.68
C ARG A 184 15.18 -12.79 6.56
N ILE A 185 13.93 -12.31 6.67
CA ILE A 185 13.41 -11.35 5.70
C ILE A 185 14.25 -10.10 5.64
N ARG A 186 14.36 -9.55 4.43
CA ARG A 186 14.98 -8.26 4.18
C ARG A 186 13.94 -7.34 3.57
N VAL A 187 13.72 -6.19 4.19
CA VAL A 187 12.74 -5.20 3.72
C VAL A 187 13.48 -4.11 2.99
N ARG A 188 13.01 -3.71 1.82
CA ARG A 188 13.50 -2.52 1.14
C ARG A 188 12.56 -1.36 1.43
N MET A 189 13.11 -0.16 1.59
CA MET A 189 12.33 1.05 1.86
C MET A 189 12.77 2.20 0.97
N GLY A 190 11.82 2.97 0.49
CA GLY A 190 12.07 4.20 -0.26
C GLY A 190 11.20 5.35 0.23
N MET A 191 11.81 6.53 0.35
CA MET A 191 11.14 7.71 0.87
C MET A 191 11.30 8.89 -0.07
N HIS A 192 10.21 9.63 -0.27
CA HIS A 192 10.20 10.88 -1.02
C HIS A 192 9.25 11.88 -0.35
N VAL A 193 9.62 13.16 -0.37
CA VAL A 193 8.77 14.26 0.10
C VAL A 193 8.37 15.13 -1.07
N GLY A 194 7.11 15.54 -1.08
CA GLY A 194 6.61 16.49 -2.04
C GLY A 194 5.22 16.99 -1.68
N SER A 195 4.77 18.01 -2.41
CA SER A 195 3.48 18.63 -2.15
C SER A 195 2.32 17.68 -2.41
N SER A 196 1.42 17.57 -1.44
CA SER A 196 0.11 16.94 -1.54
C SER A 196 -0.99 17.92 -1.93
N VAL A 197 -0.66 19.22 -2.08
CA VAL A 197 -1.61 20.26 -2.46
C VAL A 197 -2.10 20.04 -3.88
N ARG A 198 -3.43 20.09 -4.06
CA ARG A 198 -4.13 20.04 -5.35
C ARG A 198 -3.86 21.29 -6.22
N ARG A 199 -2.62 21.50 -6.66
CA ARG A 199 -2.34 22.38 -7.80
C ARG A 199 -2.06 21.51 -9.02
N GLY A 200 -3.13 21.08 -9.67
CA GLY A 200 -3.08 20.09 -10.73
C GLY A 200 -3.06 18.68 -10.17
N ASP A 201 -3.94 17.83 -10.69
CA ASP A 201 -4.13 16.44 -10.29
C ASP A 201 -2.86 15.55 -10.42
N ASP A 202 -1.82 16.08 -11.08
CA ASP A 202 -0.63 15.35 -11.50
C ASP A 202 0.50 15.32 -10.46
N LEU A 203 0.61 16.33 -9.58
CA LEU A 203 1.73 16.44 -8.64
C LEU A 203 1.70 15.33 -7.58
N PHE A 204 0.52 15.04 -7.04
CA PHE A 204 0.37 13.95 -6.08
C PHE A 204 0.75 12.60 -6.71
N GLY A 205 0.25 12.33 -7.92
CA GLY A 205 0.56 11.11 -8.65
C GLY A 205 2.06 10.97 -8.96
N LEU A 206 2.73 12.08 -9.27
CA LEU A 206 4.16 12.12 -9.51
C LEU A 206 4.96 11.80 -8.23
N ASN A 207 4.61 12.41 -7.09
CA ASN A 207 5.29 12.18 -5.82
C ASN A 207 5.13 10.74 -5.32
N VAL A 208 3.94 10.16 -5.50
CA VAL A 208 3.69 8.74 -5.22
C VAL A 208 4.54 7.84 -6.12
N ALA A 209 4.57 8.13 -7.42
CA ALA A 209 5.38 7.36 -8.36
C ALA A 209 6.87 7.47 -8.03
N MET A 210 7.36 8.67 -7.71
CA MET A 210 8.73 8.92 -7.26
C MET A 210 9.07 8.07 -6.05
N ALA A 211 8.29 8.14 -4.96
CA ALA A 211 8.51 7.36 -3.74
C ALA A 211 8.58 5.84 -4.02
N ALA A 212 7.68 5.33 -4.87
CA ALA A 212 7.67 3.93 -5.27
C ALA A 212 8.91 3.54 -6.09
N ARG A 213 9.42 4.45 -6.94
CA ARG A 213 10.66 4.23 -7.71
C ARG A 213 11.90 4.30 -6.84
N VAL A 214 11.94 5.19 -5.84
CA VAL A 214 13.00 5.20 -4.83
C VAL A 214 13.04 3.85 -4.10
N ALA A 215 11.89 3.35 -3.64
CA ALA A 215 11.82 2.04 -2.96
C ALA A 215 12.24 0.89 -3.88
N GLY A 216 11.89 0.97 -5.17
CA GLY A 216 12.31 -0.02 -6.17
C GLY A 216 13.82 -0.05 -6.44
N GLN A 217 14.57 1.00 -6.11
CA GLN A 217 16.04 1.03 -6.20
C GLN A 217 16.74 0.52 -4.93
N ALA A 218 16.01 0.40 -3.82
CA ALA A 218 16.57 -0.04 -2.56
C ALA A 218 16.76 -1.56 -2.54
N ALA A 219 17.90 -2.02 -2.02
CA ALA A 219 18.14 -3.42 -1.73
C ALA A 219 17.40 -3.89 -0.47
N GLY A 220 17.24 -5.19 -0.28
CA GLY A 220 16.73 -5.73 0.97
C GLY A 220 17.61 -5.32 2.17
N GLY A 221 17.01 -4.72 3.18
CA GLY A 221 17.71 -4.18 4.36
C GLY A 221 18.10 -2.71 4.22
N GLU A 222 17.85 -2.09 3.06
CA GLU A 222 18.23 -0.71 2.77
C GLU A 222 17.04 0.25 2.91
N ILE A 223 17.36 1.49 3.29
CA ILE A 223 16.47 2.64 3.19
C ILE A 223 17.12 3.62 2.22
N LEU A 224 16.44 3.91 1.11
CA LEU A 224 16.83 4.99 0.20
C LEU A 224 15.91 6.19 0.37
N VAL A 225 16.50 7.38 0.37
CA VAL A 225 15.76 8.64 0.38
C VAL A 225 16.11 9.47 -0.85
N SER A 226 15.11 10.14 -1.42
CA SER A 226 15.34 11.09 -2.51
C SER A 226 16.03 12.36 -2.00
N GLU A 227 16.67 13.11 -2.88
CA GLU A 227 17.24 14.44 -2.58
C GLU A 227 16.29 15.38 -1.78
N PRO A 228 14.99 15.55 -2.12
CA PRO A 228 14.11 16.40 -1.31
C PRO A 228 13.96 15.94 0.14
N VAL A 229 14.08 14.63 0.41
CA VAL A 229 14.03 14.11 1.79
C VAL A 229 15.32 14.47 2.51
N ARG A 230 16.49 14.32 1.87
CA ARG A 230 17.79 14.78 2.40
C ARG A 230 17.70 16.24 2.83
N ASP A 231 17.15 17.10 1.97
CA ASP A 231 17.04 18.54 2.25
C ASP A 231 16.04 18.86 3.36
N ALA A 232 15.00 18.03 3.51
CA ALA A 232 14.03 18.13 4.58
C ALA A 232 14.53 17.55 5.92
N LEU A 233 15.65 16.82 5.94
CA LEU A 233 16.28 16.43 7.20
C LEU A 233 16.88 17.66 7.87
N GLY A 234 16.37 18.02 9.04
CA GLY A 234 16.89 19.14 9.80
C GLY A 234 18.37 18.93 10.16
N ALA A 235 19.12 20.03 10.23
CA ALA A 235 20.56 20.03 10.55
C ALA A 235 20.90 19.39 11.91
N THR A 236 19.91 19.23 12.80
CA THR A 236 20.04 18.61 14.13
C THR A 236 19.63 17.13 14.15
N SER A 237 19.24 16.55 13.02
CA SER A 237 18.90 15.14 12.96
C SER A 237 20.17 14.29 13.14
N ARG A 238 20.10 13.25 13.98
CA ARG A 238 21.20 12.27 14.16
C ARG A 238 21.23 11.22 13.03
N ILE A 239 20.73 11.57 11.86
CA ILE A 239 20.58 10.67 10.73
C ILE A 239 21.81 10.85 9.86
N GLU A 240 22.55 9.76 9.65
CA GLU A 240 23.68 9.74 8.75
C GLU A 240 23.23 9.19 7.39
N LEU A 241 23.66 9.87 6.33
CA LEU A 241 23.41 9.44 4.95
C LEU A 241 24.72 9.01 4.32
N GLY A 242 24.69 7.86 3.64
CA GLY A 242 25.82 7.37 2.88
C GLY A 242 26.00 8.11 1.55
N LYS A 243 26.94 7.64 0.75
CA LYS A 243 27.29 8.27 -0.53
C LYS A 243 26.10 8.24 -1.51
N PRO A 244 25.79 9.35 -2.20
CA PRO A 244 24.70 9.40 -3.16
C PRO A 244 24.93 8.45 -4.33
N ARG A 245 23.83 7.92 -4.86
CA ARG A 245 23.78 7.13 -6.09
C ARG A 245 22.96 7.88 -7.11
N GLU A 246 23.57 8.18 -8.26
CA GLU A 246 22.85 8.73 -9.40
C GLU A 246 22.14 7.61 -10.17
N VAL A 247 20.84 7.76 -10.36
CA VAL A 247 19.98 6.76 -11.03
C VAL A 247 19.00 7.40 -12.00
N GLU A 248 18.60 6.63 -13.01
CA GLU A 248 17.45 6.97 -13.85
C GLU A 248 16.22 6.19 -13.37
N LEU A 249 15.13 6.90 -13.08
CA LEU A 249 13.92 6.30 -12.55
C LEU A 249 12.89 6.09 -13.66
N LYS A 250 12.42 4.85 -13.81
CA LYS A 250 11.47 4.47 -14.86
C LYS A 250 10.22 5.37 -14.87
N GLY A 251 9.98 6.02 -16.00
CA GLY A 251 8.81 6.89 -16.22
C GLY A 251 9.00 8.33 -15.73
N LEU A 252 10.18 8.67 -15.23
CA LEU A 252 10.58 10.01 -14.81
C LEU A 252 11.72 10.50 -15.72
N ARG A 253 11.77 11.80 -16.00
CA ARG A 253 12.76 12.39 -16.91
C ARG A 253 13.97 12.89 -16.11
N GLY A 254 15.16 12.56 -16.59
CA GLY A 254 16.42 13.02 -16.00
C GLY A 254 17.01 12.02 -15.01
N ARG A 255 18.05 12.47 -14.32
CA ARG A 255 18.78 11.70 -13.31
C ARG A 255 18.46 12.21 -11.92
N TYR A 256 18.49 11.30 -10.97
CA TYR A 256 18.13 11.56 -9.59
C TYR A 256 19.20 11.02 -8.68
N GLU A 257 19.53 11.77 -7.64
CA GLU A 257 20.39 11.28 -6.57
C GLU A 257 19.54 10.67 -5.46
N LEU A 258 19.88 9.43 -5.11
CA LEU A 258 19.32 8.71 -3.97
C LEU A 258 20.38 8.53 -2.90
N TYR A 259 19.97 8.69 -1.65
CA TYR A 259 20.84 8.68 -0.49
C TYR A 259 20.48 7.48 0.38
N PRO A 260 21.40 6.52 0.58
CA PRO A 260 21.20 5.46 1.56
C PRO A 260 21.26 6.03 2.97
N VAL A 261 20.36 5.58 3.85
CA VAL A 261 20.43 5.90 5.28
C VAL A 261 21.35 4.90 5.97
N GLU A 262 22.35 5.40 6.70
CA GLU A 262 23.23 4.55 7.50
C GLU A 262 22.47 4.04 8.74
N LEU A 263 22.45 2.72 8.90
CA LEU A 263 21.81 2.08 10.04
C LEU A 263 22.78 2.03 11.21
N PRO A 264 22.31 2.19 12.47
CA PRO A 264 23.16 2.04 13.63
C PRO A 264 23.80 0.64 13.66
N GLU A 265 25.04 0.58 14.16
CA GLU A 265 25.68 -0.69 14.46
C GLU A 265 24.87 -1.44 15.52
N LEU A 266 24.66 -2.73 15.28
CA LEU A 266 24.07 -3.59 16.31
C LEU A 266 25.12 -3.70 17.42
N GLN A 267 24.76 -3.28 18.63
CA GLN A 267 25.57 -3.64 19.80
C GLN A 267 25.47 -5.15 19.94
N LEU A 268 26.51 -5.86 19.51
CA LEU A 268 26.70 -7.27 19.80
C LEU A 268 26.59 -7.41 21.32
N ALA A 269 25.50 -8.01 21.78
CA ALA A 269 25.36 -8.36 23.19
C ALA A 269 26.56 -9.23 23.53
N ALA A 270 27.52 -8.66 24.26
CA ALA A 270 28.65 -9.39 24.79
C ALA A 270 28.09 -10.64 25.47
N GLY A 271 28.51 -11.80 24.98
CA GLY A 271 27.99 -13.09 25.42
C GLY A 271 28.01 -13.17 26.95
N LYS A 272 26.87 -13.53 27.52
CA LYS A 272 26.88 -14.14 28.84
C LYS A 272 27.48 -15.54 28.65
N GLY A 273 28.77 -15.64 28.91
CA GLY A 273 29.46 -16.92 29.17
C GLY A 273 28.96 -17.58 30.44
#